data_AF-A0A3B8ZEW1-F1
#
_entry.id   AF-A0A3B8ZEW1-F1
#
_cell.length_a   1.000
_cell.length_b   1.000
_cell.length_c   1.000
_cell.angle_alpha   90.00
_cell.angle_beta   90.00
_cell.angle_gamma   90.00
#
_symmetry.space_group_name_H-M   'P 1'
#
loop_
_entity.id
_entity.type
_entity.pdbx_description
1 polymer ?
#
loop_
_entity_poly.entity_id
_entity_poly.type
_entity_poly.pdbx_seq_one_letter_code
_entity_poly.pdbx_strand_id
1 'polypeptide(L)'
;MKSFGQLPQQEQNAGDATTTVSDPTNNLSELKAAVDTNPEDMAALGSYAQALYRLGNLPGAWEQLSKAYQLSASHGGVQTGNQSVMNSFKINGLFTVNTPEATILSVLGEPHHRLQMPQGLRLVYGFLAVDFRDGRVHEIIDLRGAKPTLFQPTDVG
;
A
#
# COMPACT_ATOMS: atom_id res chain seq x y z
N MET A 1 51.31 51.41 4.60
CA MET A 1 50.02 51.35 5.32
C MET A 1 49.02 50.63 4.43
N LYS A 2 48.39 49.56 4.96
CA LYS A 2 47.00 49.04 4.76
C LYS A 2 46.34 49.33 3.37
N SER A 3 45.69 48.44 2.63
CA SER A 3 44.90 47.26 2.98
C SER A 3 44.41 46.57 1.68
N PHE A 4 44.37 45.24 1.72
CA PHE A 4 43.45 44.26 1.12
C PHE A 4 42.33 44.70 0.15
N GLY A 5 42.19 43.95 -0.94
CA GLY A 5 41.00 43.94 -1.79
C GLY A 5 41.12 43.06 -3.05
N GLN A 6 41.41 41.77 -2.89
CA GLN A 6 41.03 40.74 -3.88
C GLN A 6 39.52 40.50 -3.76
N LEU A 7 38.82 40.23 -4.88
CA LEU A 7 37.68 39.29 -5.01
C LEU A 7 37.25 39.25 -6.51
N PRO A 8 36.65 38.15 -6.97
CA PRO A 8 37.14 37.39 -8.12
C PRO A 8 36.12 37.30 -9.26
N GLN A 9 36.55 36.60 -10.32
CA GLN A 9 35.77 36.13 -11.45
C GLN A 9 34.41 35.57 -11.03
N GLN A 10 33.37 35.90 -11.81
CA GLN A 10 32.06 35.26 -11.77
C GLN A 10 32.22 33.76 -12.02
N GLU A 11 32.24 32.97 -10.94
CA GLU A 11 31.90 31.56 -11.03
C GLU A 11 30.40 31.43 -11.21
N GLN A 12 30.04 30.80 -12.31
CA GLN A 12 28.71 30.36 -12.67
C GLN A 12 28.22 29.40 -11.58
N ASN A 13 27.37 29.89 -10.67
CA ASN A 13 26.60 29.01 -9.79
C ASN A 13 25.49 28.34 -10.62
N ALA A 14 25.88 27.30 -11.38
CA ALA A 14 25.01 26.16 -11.62
C ALA A 14 24.85 25.45 -10.26
N GLY A 15 23.89 25.91 -9.47
CA GLY A 15 23.39 25.16 -8.34
C GLY A 15 22.57 24.00 -8.89
N ASP A 16 23.25 22.95 -9.33
CA ASP A 16 22.65 21.61 -9.40
C ASP A 16 22.13 21.33 -8.00
N ALA A 17 20.82 21.45 -7.83
CA ALA A 17 20.14 20.87 -6.70
C ALA A 17 20.33 19.36 -6.84
N THR A 18 21.39 18.84 -6.23
CA THR A 18 21.47 17.43 -5.87
C THR A 18 20.31 17.14 -4.94
N THR A 19 19.15 16.85 -5.51
CA THR A 19 18.14 16.01 -4.91
C THR A 19 18.78 14.62 -4.78
N THR A 20 19.63 14.47 -3.77
CA THR A 20 19.88 13.15 -3.22
C THR A 20 18.52 12.67 -2.75
N VAL A 21 17.84 11.90 -3.59
CA VAL A 21 16.72 11.07 -3.16
C VAL A 21 17.35 10.10 -2.17
N SER A 22 17.39 10.51 -0.90
CA SER A 22 17.78 9.65 0.20
C SER A 22 16.93 8.40 0.09
N ASP A 23 17.58 7.24 -0.04
CA ASP A 23 16.88 5.97 -0.23
C ASP A 23 15.87 5.81 0.91
N PRO A 24 14.55 5.80 0.64
CA PRO A 24 13.54 5.73 1.69
C PRO A 24 13.69 4.46 2.56
N THR A 25 14.46 3.45 2.13
CA THR A 25 14.82 2.30 2.97
C THR A 25 15.71 2.65 4.17
N ASN A 26 16.52 3.72 4.08
CA ASN A 26 17.43 4.13 5.15
C ASN A 26 16.72 4.79 6.34
N ASN A 27 15.48 5.26 6.13
CA ASN A 27 14.73 6.04 7.11
C ASN A 27 13.44 5.33 7.58
N LEU A 28 13.42 3.99 7.55
CA LEU A 28 12.21 3.21 7.85
C LEU A 28 11.59 3.57 9.22
N SER A 29 12.43 3.80 10.24
CA SER A 29 11.95 4.20 11.58
C SER A 29 11.31 5.59 11.59
N GLU A 30 11.84 6.54 10.83
CA GLU A 30 11.28 7.89 10.73
C GLU A 30 9.96 7.88 9.97
N LEU A 31 9.89 7.10 8.88
CA LEU A 31 8.67 6.89 8.10
C LEU A 31 7.58 6.24 8.95
N LYS A 32 7.94 5.23 9.77
CA LYS A 32 7.01 4.63 10.73
C LYS A 32 6.53 5.67 11.76
N ALA A 33 7.44 6.45 12.34
CA ALA A 33 7.09 7.48 13.32
C ALA A 33 6.16 8.56 12.75
N ALA A 34 6.35 8.92 11.46
CA ALA A 34 5.45 9.84 10.77
C ALA A 34 4.02 9.28 10.67
N VAL A 35 3.88 8.00 10.30
CA VAL A 35 2.57 7.31 10.28
C VAL A 35 1.98 7.18 11.68
N ASP A 36 2.78 6.87 12.70
CA ASP A 36 2.31 6.77 14.09
C ASP A 36 1.84 8.14 14.63
N THR A 37 2.49 9.23 14.20
CA THR A 37 2.15 10.61 14.60
C THR A 37 0.88 11.10 13.92
N ASN A 38 0.72 10.82 12.63
CA ASN A 38 -0.49 11.12 11.89
C ASN A 38 -0.89 9.92 11.01
N PRO A 39 -1.81 9.06 11.49
CA PRO A 39 -2.19 7.84 10.78
C PRO A 39 -3.02 8.09 9.52
N GLU A 40 -3.47 9.32 9.29
CA GLU A 40 -4.24 9.72 8.11
C GLU A 40 -3.39 10.53 7.09
N ASP A 41 -2.11 10.75 7.36
CA ASP A 41 -1.22 11.43 6.42
C ASP A 41 -0.92 10.52 5.21
N MET A 42 -1.56 10.84 4.09
CA MET A 42 -1.41 10.12 2.82
C MET A 42 0.04 10.08 2.32
N ALA A 43 0.83 11.13 2.55
CA ALA A 43 2.22 11.17 2.15
C ALA A 43 3.08 10.27 3.03
N ALA A 44 2.84 10.27 4.36
CA ALA A 44 3.53 9.38 5.29
C ALA A 44 3.19 7.91 5.01
N LEU A 45 1.90 7.57 4.86
CA LEU A 45 1.44 6.22 4.52
C LEU A 45 2.06 5.73 3.20
N GLY A 46 2.02 6.56 2.15
CA GLY A 46 2.57 6.21 0.84
C GLY A 46 4.08 6.00 0.86
N SER A 47 4.80 6.87 1.56
CA SER A 47 6.27 6.79 1.66
C SER A 47 6.71 5.57 2.48
N TYR A 48 6.04 5.31 3.60
CA TYR A 48 6.32 4.12 4.41
C TYR A 48 5.99 2.83 3.66
N ALA A 49 4.86 2.78 2.96
CA ALA A 49 4.50 1.64 2.10
C ALA A 49 5.56 1.37 1.02
N GLN A 50 6.04 2.42 0.35
CA GLN A 50 7.06 2.29 -0.68
C GLN A 50 8.37 1.75 -0.13
N ALA A 51 8.81 2.22 1.04
CA ALA A 51 10.01 1.71 1.71
C ALA A 51 9.85 0.22 2.06
N LEU A 52 8.71 -0.18 2.65
CA LEU A 52 8.40 -1.57 2.98
C LEU A 52 8.39 -2.46 1.73
N TYR A 53 7.80 -2.00 0.63
CA TYR A 53 7.77 -2.73 -0.63
C TYR A 53 9.18 -2.98 -1.17
N ARG A 54 10.05 -1.97 -1.18
CA ARG A 54 11.45 -2.09 -1.63
C ARG A 54 12.26 -3.06 -0.77
N LEU A 55 11.96 -3.13 0.52
CA LEU A 55 12.55 -4.09 1.46
C LEU A 55 11.95 -5.50 1.36
N GLY A 56 10.96 -5.72 0.47
CA GLY A 56 10.28 -7.00 0.31
C GLY A 56 9.24 -7.31 1.40
N ASN A 57 8.97 -6.38 2.33
CA ASN A 57 7.89 -6.51 3.30
C ASN A 57 6.55 -6.17 2.64
N LEU A 58 6.08 -7.08 1.78
CA LEU A 58 4.80 -6.95 1.09
C LEU A 58 3.59 -6.86 2.03
N PRO A 59 3.49 -7.67 3.12
CA PRO A 59 2.42 -7.52 4.11
C PRO A 59 2.34 -6.11 4.71
N GLY A 60 3.49 -5.56 5.13
CA GLY A 60 3.53 -4.22 5.71
C GLY A 60 3.18 -3.13 4.68
N ALA A 61 3.68 -3.26 3.44
CA ALA A 61 3.34 -2.33 2.37
C ALA A 61 1.83 -2.35 2.05
N TRP A 62 1.24 -3.55 1.99
CA TRP A 62 -0.19 -3.75 1.81
C TRP A 62 -1.02 -3.08 2.90
N GLU A 63 -0.63 -3.23 4.16
CA GLU A 63 -1.34 -2.65 5.30
C GLU A 63 -1.44 -1.12 5.16
N GLN A 64 -0.32 -0.45 4.87
CA GLN A 64 -0.31 1.01 4.76
C GLN A 64 -1.07 1.50 3.53
N LEU A 65 -0.95 0.80 2.39
CA LEU A 65 -1.71 1.14 1.19
C LEU A 65 -3.22 0.87 1.34
N SER A 66 -3.61 -0.12 2.14
CA SER A 66 -5.01 -0.39 2.45
C SER A 66 -5.61 0.75 3.28
N LYS A 67 -4.88 1.26 4.29
CA LYS A 67 -5.28 2.46 5.04
C LYS A 67 -5.41 3.68 4.11
N ALA A 68 -4.40 3.93 3.29
CA ALA A 68 -4.41 5.04 2.33
C ALA A 68 -5.57 4.93 1.31
N TYR A 69 -5.92 3.71 0.89
CA TYR A 69 -7.05 3.46 0.01
C TYR A 69 -8.39 3.84 0.67
N GLN A 70 -8.56 3.57 1.96
CA GLN A 70 -9.77 3.95 2.69
C GLN A 70 -9.92 5.47 2.80
N LEU A 71 -8.81 6.20 2.87
CA LEU A 71 -8.83 7.67 2.89
C LEU A 71 -9.10 8.26 1.49
N SER A 72 -8.47 7.70 0.44
CA SER A 72 -8.66 8.16 -0.94
C SER A 72 -8.41 7.06 -1.96
N ALA A 73 -9.47 6.36 -2.35
CA ALA A 73 -9.45 5.31 -3.35
C ALA A 73 -9.04 5.78 -4.77
N SER A 74 -9.22 7.08 -5.07
CA SER A 74 -8.86 7.69 -6.36
C SER A 74 -7.44 8.24 -6.42
N HIS A 75 -6.69 8.23 -5.30
CA HIS A 75 -5.33 8.76 -5.28
C HIS A 75 -4.39 7.90 -6.14
N GLY A 76 -3.81 8.49 -7.21
CA GLY A 76 -3.04 7.74 -8.21
C GLY A 76 -1.83 6.99 -7.64
N GLY A 77 -1.15 7.56 -6.63
CA GLY A 77 -0.04 6.88 -5.94
C GLY A 77 -0.49 5.64 -5.16
N VAL A 78 -1.69 5.67 -4.57
CA VAL A 78 -2.26 4.53 -3.83
C VAL A 78 -2.65 3.44 -4.81
N GLN A 79 -3.28 3.80 -5.93
CA GLN A 79 -3.65 2.84 -6.98
C GLN A 79 -2.41 2.13 -7.56
N THR A 80 -1.36 2.89 -7.84
CA THR A 80 -0.09 2.36 -8.38
C THR A 80 0.62 1.45 -7.36
N GLY A 81 0.69 1.87 -6.09
CA GLY A 81 1.27 1.07 -5.01
C GLY A 81 0.52 -0.25 -4.80
N ASN A 82 -0.81 -0.17 -4.72
CA ASN A 82 -1.68 -1.34 -4.59
C ASN A 82 -1.50 -2.32 -5.76
N GLN A 83 -1.46 -1.81 -7.00
CA GLN A 83 -1.22 -2.66 -8.16
C GLN A 83 0.14 -3.38 -8.10
N SER A 84 1.18 -2.70 -7.62
CA SER A 84 2.53 -3.25 -7.49
C SER A 84 2.60 -4.37 -6.44
N VAL A 85 2.03 -4.13 -5.26
CA VAL A 85 1.94 -5.13 -4.19
C VAL A 85 1.11 -6.33 -4.62
N MET A 86 -0.05 -6.10 -5.26
CA MET A 86 -0.92 -7.16 -5.77
C MET A 86 -0.23 -8.02 -6.84
N ASN A 87 0.53 -7.41 -7.75
CA ASN A 87 1.31 -8.17 -8.73
C ASN A 87 2.36 -9.04 -8.04
N SER A 88 3.01 -8.53 -6.99
CA SER A 88 3.99 -9.30 -6.22
C SER A 88 3.36 -10.47 -5.48
N PHE A 89 2.20 -10.29 -4.85
CA PHE A 89 1.45 -11.39 -4.23
C PHE A 89 1.03 -12.46 -5.24
N LYS A 90 0.63 -12.06 -6.46
CA LYS A 90 0.30 -13.00 -7.54
C LYS A 90 1.52 -13.80 -7.98
N ILE A 91 2.67 -13.14 -8.19
CA ILE A 91 3.94 -13.79 -8.55
C ILE A 91 4.37 -14.78 -7.46
N ASN A 92 4.18 -14.41 -6.19
CA ASN A 92 4.52 -15.25 -5.04
C ASN A 92 3.48 -16.35 -4.75
N GLY A 93 2.43 -16.47 -5.56
CA GLY A 93 1.42 -17.53 -5.44
C GLY A 93 0.46 -17.37 -4.26
N LEU A 94 0.36 -16.21 -3.62
CA LEU A 94 -0.54 -16.02 -2.47
C LEU A 94 -2.00 -16.38 -2.83
N PHE A 95 -2.42 -16.02 -4.03
CA PHE A 95 -3.81 -16.14 -4.48
C PHE A 95 -4.08 -17.35 -5.37
N THR A 96 -3.28 -18.42 -5.26
CA THR A 96 -3.59 -19.67 -5.97
C THR A 96 -4.83 -20.34 -5.40
N VAL A 97 -5.60 -21.02 -6.27
CA VAL A 97 -6.72 -21.86 -5.83
C VAL A 97 -6.21 -22.86 -4.78
N ASN A 98 -7.02 -23.10 -3.76
CA ASN A 98 -6.73 -23.95 -2.61
C ASN A 98 -5.83 -23.37 -1.51
N THR A 99 -5.31 -22.14 -1.66
CA THR A 99 -4.61 -21.45 -0.56
C THR A 99 -5.52 -21.38 0.68
N PRO A 100 -5.09 -21.79 1.88
CA PRO A 100 -5.92 -21.71 3.08
C PRO A 100 -6.27 -20.27 3.47
N GLU A 101 -7.46 -20.07 4.03
CA GLU A 101 -7.88 -18.77 4.60
C GLU A 101 -6.88 -18.20 5.60
N ALA A 102 -6.36 -19.05 6.49
CA ALA A 102 -5.35 -18.64 7.46
C ALA A 102 -4.09 -18.05 6.80
N THR A 103 -3.69 -18.56 5.63
CA THR A 103 -2.55 -18.01 4.89
C THR A 103 -2.86 -16.61 4.37
N ILE A 104 -4.06 -16.39 3.82
CA ILE A 104 -4.49 -15.06 3.36
C ILE A 104 -4.54 -14.07 4.54
N LEU A 105 -5.16 -14.45 5.65
CA LEU A 105 -5.24 -13.61 6.85
C LEU A 105 -3.85 -13.30 7.43
N SER A 106 -2.92 -14.27 7.41
CA SER A 106 -1.55 -14.04 7.90
C SER A 106 -0.75 -13.04 7.07
N VAL A 107 -1.09 -12.87 5.78
CA VAL A 107 -0.36 -12.00 4.85
C VAL A 107 -1.04 -10.66 4.65
N LEU A 108 -2.38 -10.64 4.54
CA LEU A 108 -3.16 -9.43 4.27
C LEU A 108 -3.69 -8.76 5.55
N GLY A 109 -3.64 -9.46 6.69
CA GLY A 109 -4.23 -8.99 7.94
C GLY A 109 -5.75 -9.08 7.95
N GLU A 110 -6.35 -8.31 8.86
CA GLU A 110 -7.81 -8.25 9.00
C GLU A 110 -8.45 -7.57 7.78
N PRO A 111 -9.51 -8.16 7.20
CA PRO A 111 -10.27 -7.52 6.14
C PRO A 111 -11.15 -6.42 6.69
N HIS A 112 -11.55 -5.50 5.81
CA HIS A 112 -12.52 -4.46 6.14
C HIS A 112 -13.93 -5.04 6.34
N HIS A 113 -14.29 -6.07 5.57
CA HIS A 113 -15.54 -6.80 5.74
C HIS A 113 -15.36 -8.30 5.61
N ARG A 114 -16.16 -9.05 6.37
CA ARG A 114 -16.32 -10.50 6.28
C ARG A 114 -17.78 -10.79 5.94
N LEU A 115 -18.02 -11.46 4.84
CA LEU A 115 -19.35 -11.72 4.31
C LEU A 115 -19.59 -13.23 4.21
N GLN A 116 -20.53 -13.74 5.00
CA GLN A 116 -20.98 -15.13 4.85
C GLN A 116 -21.90 -15.22 3.64
N MET A 117 -21.48 -15.97 2.64
CA MET A 117 -22.22 -16.24 1.40
C MET A 117 -22.83 -17.66 1.49
N PRO A 118 -23.90 -17.96 0.72
CA PRO A 118 -24.47 -19.31 0.67
C PRO A 118 -23.44 -20.39 0.30
N GLN A 119 -22.50 -20.04 -0.58
CA GLN A 119 -21.47 -20.94 -1.09
C GLN A 119 -20.13 -20.87 -0.33
N GLY A 120 -19.98 -20.03 0.70
CA GLY A 120 -18.71 -19.87 1.39
C GLY A 120 -18.50 -18.50 2.05
N LEU A 121 -17.26 -18.09 2.25
CA LEU A 121 -16.90 -16.84 2.93
C LEU A 121 -16.24 -15.88 1.95
N ARG A 122 -16.56 -14.58 2.00
CA ARG A 122 -15.83 -13.53 1.28
C ARG A 122 -15.16 -12.59 2.27
N LEU A 123 -13.87 -12.37 2.07
CA LEU A 123 -13.12 -11.31 2.77
C LEU A 123 -12.92 -10.13 1.81
N VAL A 124 -13.23 -8.92 2.27
CA VAL A 124 -13.12 -7.69 1.47
C VAL A 124 -12.04 -6.79 2.03
N TYR A 125 -11.02 -6.52 1.22
CA TYR A 125 -9.92 -5.61 1.48
C TYR A 125 -10.01 -4.38 0.56
N GLY A 126 -11.04 -3.56 0.76
CA GLY A 126 -11.22 -2.32 -0.01
C GLY A 126 -11.63 -2.67 -1.44
N PHE A 127 -10.70 -2.61 -2.38
CA PHE A 127 -10.95 -2.96 -3.78
C PHE A 127 -10.74 -4.45 -4.10
N LEU A 128 -10.26 -5.25 -3.16
CA LEU A 128 -10.00 -6.68 -3.36
C LEU A 128 -11.01 -7.52 -2.59
N ALA A 129 -11.64 -8.49 -3.23
CA ALA A 129 -12.35 -9.57 -2.55
C ALA A 129 -11.65 -10.91 -2.76
N VAL A 130 -11.62 -11.71 -1.70
CA VAL A 130 -11.14 -13.10 -1.72
C VAL A 130 -12.27 -13.99 -1.26
N ASP A 131 -12.71 -14.88 -2.14
CA ASP A 131 -13.79 -15.82 -1.86
C ASP A 131 -13.20 -17.18 -1.51
N PHE A 132 -13.75 -17.76 -0.46
CA PHE A 132 -13.36 -19.03 0.09
C PHE A 132 -14.49 -20.02 -0.04
N ARG A 133 -14.15 -21.26 -0.39
CA ARG A 133 -15.02 -22.44 -0.26
C ARG A 133 -14.26 -23.47 0.57
N ASP A 134 -14.92 -24.06 1.56
CA ASP A 134 -14.32 -25.03 2.48
C ASP A 134 -12.99 -24.55 3.11
N GLY A 135 -12.93 -23.27 3.47
CA GLY A 135 -11.75 -22.63 4.09
C GLY A 135 -10.58 -22.38 3.14
N ARG A 136 -10.79 -22.45 1.83
CA ARG A 136 -9.74 -22.30 0.81
C ARG A 136 -10.11 -21.31 -0.28
N VAL A 137 -9.12 -20.57 -0.77
CA VAL A 137 -9.28 -19.61 -1.88
C VAL A 137 -9.91 -20.33 -3.07
N HIS A 138 -11.06 -19.82 -3.47
CA HIS A 138 -11.80 -20.24 -4.65
C HIS A 138 -11.62 -19.24 -5.79
N GLU A 139 -11.78 -17.94 -5.50
CA GLU A 139 -11.61 -16.87 -6.48
C GLU A 139 -11.14 -15.56 -5.84
N ILE A 140 -10.59 -14.70 -6.70
CA ILE A 140 -10.21 -13.32 -6.35
C ILE A 140 -10.97 -12.38 -7.27
N ILE A 141 -11.55 -11.34 -6.69
CA ILE A 141 -12.39 -10.40 -7.41
C ILE A 141 -11.81 -9.00 -7.24
N ASP A 142 -11.61 -8.32 -8.36
CA ASP A 142 -11.33 -6.90 -8.40
C ASP A 142 -12.66 -6.14 -8.29
N LEU A 143 -12.84 -5.43 -7.19
CA LEU A 143 -14.05 -4.66 -6.89
C LEU A 143 -14.01 -3.23 -7.47
N ARG A 144 -12.95 -2.84 -8.20
CA ARG A 144 -12.92 -1.52 -8.87
C ARG A 144 -14.00 -1.47 -9.94
N GLY A 145 -14.97 -0.58 -9.77
CA GLY A 145 -16.14 -0.48 -10.65
C GLY A 145 -17.22 -1.54 -10.39
N ALA A 146 -17.08 -2.34 -9.33
CA ALA A 146 -18.11 -3.29 -8.90
C ALA A 146 -19.31 -2.57 -8.29
N LYS A 147 -20.49 -3.21 -8.40
CA LYS A 147 -21.71 -2.73 -7.74
C LYS A 147 -21.60 -2.88 -6.21
N PRO A 148 -22.18 -1.97 -5.42
CA PRO A 148 -22.20 -2.05 -3.95
C PRO A 148 -22.69 -3.35 -3.35
N THR A 149 -23.60 -4.02 -4.04
CA THR A 149 -24.13 -5.32 -3.64
C THR A 149 -23.09 -6.45 -3.59
N LEU A 150 -21.88 -6.24 -4.15
CA LEU A 150 -20.78 -7.22 -4.06
C LEU A 150 -19.92 -7.05 -2.79
N PHE A 151 -20.09 -5.95 -2.05
CA PHE A 151 -19.37 -5.63 -0.82
C PHE A 151 -20.26 -5.31 0.39
N GLN A 152 -21.56 -5.11 0.18
CA GLN A 152 -22.57 -4.99 1.23
C GLN A 152 -23.68 -6.00 0.95
N PRO A 153 -24.00 -6.91 1.88
CA PRO A 153 -25.22 -7.68 1.77
C PRO A 153 -26.36 -6.68 1.84
N THR A 154 -27.15 -6.56 0.77
CA THR A 154 -28.48 -5.97 0.91
C THR A 154 -29.23 -6.87 1.86
N ASP A 155 -29.53 -6.37 3.06
CA ASP A 155 -30.51 -6.99 3.94
C ASP A 155 -31.78 -7.17 3.11
N VAL A 156 -32.03 -8.41 2.70
CA VAL A 156 -33.33 -8.81 2.18
C VAL A 156 -34.14 -9.09 3.43
N GLY A 157 -34.78 -8.03 3.95
CA GLY A 157 -35.87 -8.15 4.91
C GLY A 157 -37.08 -8.85 4.30
#